data_AF-A0AAN9IXX7-F1
#
_entry.id   AF-A0AAN9IXX7-F1
#
_cell.length_a   1.000
_cell.length_b   1.000
_cell.length_c   1.000
_cell.angle_alpha   90.00
_cell.angle_beta   90.00
_cell.angle_gamma   90.00
#
_symmetry.space_group_name_H-M   'P 1'
#
loop_
_entity.id
_entity.type
_entity.pdbx_description
1 polymer ?
#
loop_
_entity_poly.entity_id
_entity_poly.type
_entity_poly.pdbx_seq_one_letter_code
_entity_poly.pdbx_strand_id
1 'polypeptide(L)'
;MVLCFPSTPKKLTMTIACFLSGAAVLAVGVHLSYVNVAPQRDRTLARDNLVRETLKKKYGYIPPMEAWSMAGNDPPHQSRIARNDLLKETMSNFSFKK
;
A
#
# COMPACT_ATOMS: atom_id res chain seq x y z
N MET A 1 3.36 38.35 -2.02
CA MET A 1 4.09 37.10 -2.31
C MET A 1 4.14 36.94 -3.82
N VAL A 2 5.26 37.35 -4.44
CA VAL A 2 5.45 37.23 -5.89
C VAL A 2 5.47 35.74 -6.23
N LEU A 3 4.52 35.29 -7.05
CA LEU A 3 4.64 34.01 -7.73
C LEU A 3 5.88 34.08 -8.60
N CYS A 4 6.98 33.54 -8.10
CA CYS A 4 8.23 33.38 -8.84
C CYS A 4 7.99 32.26 -9.87
N PHE A 5 7.23 32.57 -10.91
CA PHE A 5 7.23 31.79 -12.14
C PHE A 5 8.69 31.65 -12.58
N PRO A 6 9.11 30.50 -13.13
CA PRO A 6 10.47 30.36 -13.64
C PRO A 6 10.69 31.46 -14.70
N SER A 7 11.34 32.54 -14.29
CA SER A 7 11.38 33.82 -14.99
C SER A 7 12.14 33.76 -16.32
N THR A 8 12.70 32.59 -16.66
CA THR A 8 13.31 32.32 -17.95
C THR A 8 12.91 30.93 -18.45
N PRO A 9 12.69 30.74 -19.76
CA PRO A 9 12.33 29.43 -20.34
C PRO A 9 13.35 28.34 -19.99
N LYS A 10 14.62 28.70 -19.80
CA LYS A 10 15.68 27.78 -19.35
C LYS A 10 15.41 27.18 -17.96
N LYS A 11 14.90 27.97 -17.01
CA LYS A 11 14.56 27.51 -15.66
C LYS A 11 13.35 26.59 -15.68
N LEU A 12 12.34 26.90 -16.52
CA LEU A 12 11.17 26.06 -16.71
C LEU A 12 11.56 24.67 -17.25
N THR A 13 12.37 24.63 -18.31
CA THR A 13 12.84 23.37 -18.90
C THR A 13 13.63 22.53 -17.89
N MET A 14 14.48 23.15 -17.07
CA MET A 14 15.24 22.44 -16.03
C MET A 14 14.33 21.83 -14.97
N THR A 15 13.31 22.55 -14.53
CA THR A 15 12.31 22.05 -13.58
C THR A 15 11.52 20.89 -14.18
N ILE A 16 11.04 21.01 -15.41
CA ILE A 16 10.33 19.92 -16.11
C ILE A 16 11.22 18.69 -16.24
N ALA A 17 12.48 18.86 -16.65
CA ALA A 17 13.42 17.76 -16.78
C ALA A 17 13.66 17.04 -15.44
N CYS A 18 13.75 17.79 -14.33
CA CYS A 18 13.90 17.23 -12.99
C CYS A 18 12.66 16.45 -12.54
N PHE A 19 11.45 16.95 -12.82
CA PHE A 19 10.22 16.21 -12.51
C PHE A 19 10.06 14.96 -13.36
N LEU A 20 10.38 15.03 -14.66
CA LEU A 20 10.32 13.87 -15.55
C LEU A 20 11.35 12.81 -15.14
N SER A 21 12.57 13.21 -14.76
CA SER A 21 13.58 12.27 -14.28
C SER A 21 13.17 11.63 -12.96
N GLY A 22 12.64 12.42 -12.01
CA GLY A 22 12.09 11.91 -10.76
C GLY A 22 10.93 10.93 -10.98
N ALA A 23 9.99 11.27 -11.85
CA ALA A 23 8.86 10.40 -12.21
C ALA A 23 9.33 9.10 -12.85
N ALA A 24 10.36 9.15 -13.72
CA ALA A 24 10.94 7.96 -14.34
C ALA A 24 11.58 7.03 -13.28
N VAL A 25 12.40 7.59 -12.38
CA VAL A 25 13.02 6.81 -11.29
C VAL A 25 11.96 6.18 -10.38
N LEU A 26 10.91 6.93 -10.02
CA LEU A 26 9.81 6.40 -9.21
C LEU A 26 9.04 5.29 -9.92
N ALA A 27 8.72 5.46 -11.21
CA ALA A 27 8.02 4.45 -11.99
C ALA A 27 8.82 3.14 -12.07
N VAL A 28 10.12 3.23 -12.35
CA VAL A 28 11.02 2.07 -12.38
C VAL A 28 11.14 1.42 -11.00
N GLY A 29 11.30 2.23 -9.95
CA GLY A 29 11.39 1.75 -8.57
C GLY A 29 10.14 1.01 -8.12
N VAL A 30 8.95 1.54 -8.42
CA VAL A 30 7.66 0.89 -8.14
C VAL A 30 7.52 -0.41 -8.92
N HIS A 31 7.90 -0.43 -10.20
CA HIS A 31 7.83 -1.64 -11.02
C HIS A 31 8.73 -2.76 -10.45
N LEU A 32 9.99 -2.46 -10.14
CA LEU A 32 10.90 -3.43 -9.52
C LEU A 32 10.41 -3.88 -8.14
N SER A 33 9.91 -2.95 -7.32
CA SER A 33 9.34 -3.26 -6.01
C SER A 33 8.18 -4.25 -6.12
N TYR A 34 7.26 -4.03 -7.05
CA TYR A 34 6.12 -4.92 -7.28
C TYR A 34 6.56 -6.32 -7.72
N VAL A 35 7.48 -6.41 -8.68
CA VAL A 35 8.01 -7.69 -9.20
C VAL A 35 8.69 -8.51 -8.10
N ASN A 36 9.36 -7.87 -7.14
CA ASN A 36 10.05 -8.59 -6.07
C ASN A 36 9.15 -8.94 -4.87
N VAL A 37 8.12 -8.13 -4.59
CA VAL A 37 7.18 -8.37 -3.49
C VAL A 37 6.13 -9.42 -3.85
N ALA A 38 5.68 -9.46 -5.12
CA ALA A 38 4.61 -10.36 -5.55
C ALA A 38 4.93 -11.85 -5.28
N PRO A 39 6.14 -12.39 -5.61
CA PRO A 39 6.46 -13.79 -5.34
C PRO A 39 6.51 -14.14 -3.86
N GLN A 40 6.89 -13.19 -2.99
CA GLN A 40 6.89 -13.42 -1.54
C GLN A 40 5.47 -13.43 -1.00
N ARG A 41 4.63 -12.52 -1.50
CA ARG A 41 3.21 -12.49 -1.19
C ARG A 41 2.51 -13.78 -1.62
N ASP A 42 2.79 -14.28 -2.82
CA ASP A 42 2.17 -15.49 -3.34
C ASP A 42 2.57 -16.73 -2.53
N ARG A 43 3.83 -16.83 -2.06
CA ARG A 43 4.26 -17.91 -1.17
C ARG A 43 3.53 -17.87 0.17
N THR A 44 3.36 -16.69 0.75
CA THR A 44 2.62 -16.54 2.01
C THR A 44 1.15 -16.89 1.82
N LEU A 45 0.52 -16.43 0.73
CA LEU A 45 -0.86 -16.77 0.40
C LEU A 45 -1.04 -18.27 0.16
N ALA A 46 -0.11 -18.92 -0.54
CA ALA A 46 -0.14 -20.36 -0.77
C ALA A 46 -0.06 -21.15 0.54
N ARG A 47 0.80 -20.72 1.48
CA ARG A 47 0.90 -21.34 2.81
C ARG A 47 -0.36 -21.12 3.63
N ASP A 48 -0.89 -19.91 3.66
CA ASP A 48 -2.13 -19.58 4.36
C ASP A 48 -3.32 -20.40 3.86
N ASN A 49 -3.43 -20.56 2.54
CA ASN A 49 -4.47 -21.38 1.92
C ASN A 49 -4.33 -22.85 2.32
N LEU A 50 -3.12 -23.41 2.25
CA LEU A 50 -2.85 -24.79 2.66
C LEU A 50 -3.22 -25.02 4.13
N VAL A 51 -2.83 -24.11 5.03
CA VAL A 51 -3.16 -24.21 6.46
C VAL A 51 -4.66 -24.12 6.66
N ARG A 52 -5.34 -23.18 6.00
CA ARG A 52 -6.80 -23.02 6.10
C ARG A 52 -7.55 -24.25 5.61
N GLU A 53 -7.15 -24.83 4.48
CA GLU A 53 -7.74 -26.06 3.94
C GLU A 53 -7.53 -27.25 4.88
N THR A 54 -6.34 -27.35 5.46
CA THR A 54 -6.00 -28.40 6.45
C THR A 54 -6.86 -28.27 7.71
N LEU A 55 -7.00 -27.05 8.23
CA LEU A 55 -7.83 -26.77 9.41
C LEU A 55 -9.31 -27.00 9.14
N LYS A 56 -9.81 -26.61 7.96
CA LYS A 56 -11.19 -26.86 7.54
C LYS A 56 -11.48 -28.35 7.47
N LYS A 57 -10.56 -29.14 6.90
CA LYS A 57 -10.69 -30.60 6.76
C LYS A 57 -10.60 -31.34 8.10
N LYS A 58 -9.69 -30.95 8.99
CA LYS A 58 -9.48 -31.65 10.28
C LYS A 58 -10.47 -31.25 11.36
N TYR A 59 -10.82 -29.97 11.44
CA TYR A 59 -11.53 -29.40 12.59
C TYR A 59 -12.83 -28.68 12.21
N GLY A 60 -13.24 -28.70 10.93
CA GLY A 60 -14.40 -27.93 10.48
C GLY A 60 -14.19 -26.43 10.63
N TYR A 61 -12.94 -25.96 10.64
CA TYR A 61 -12.61 -24.55 10.86
C TYR A 61 -13.28 -23.65 9.82
N ILE A 62 -14.04 -22.68 10.31
CA ILE A 62 -14.62 -21.60 9.51
C ILE A 62 -13.75 -20.36 9.76
N PRO A 63 -13.13 -19.78 8.72
CA PRO A 63 -12.33 -18.59 8.91
C PRO A 63 -13.21 -17.46 9.45
N PRO A 64 -12.69 -16.61 10.37
CA PRO A 64 -13.47 -15.60 11.05
C PRO A 64 -14.26 -14.73 10.09
N MET A 65 -13.64 -14.29 8.98
CA MET A 65 -14.30 -13.47 7.96
C MET A 65 -15.52 -14.15 7.34
N GLU A 66 -15.45 -15.46 7.09
CA GLU A 66 -16.56 -16.23 6.52
C GLU A 66 -17.66 -16.42 7.57
N ALA A 67 -17.30 -16.68 8.83
CA ALA A 67 -18.24 -16.71 9.95
C ALA A 67 -18.94 -15.36 10.16
N TRP A 68 -18.21 -14.24 10.02
CA TRP A 68 -18.76 -12.88 10.08
C TRP A 68 -19.76 -12.61 8.95
N SER A 69 -19.45 -13.04 7.71
CA SER A 69 -20.40 -12.92 6.59
C SER A 69 -21.65 -13.80 6.75
N MET A 70 -21.49 -15.00 7.33
CA MET A 70 -22.60 -15.90 7.63
C MET A 70 -23.50 -15.35 8.75
N ALA A 71 -22.94 -14.54 9.65
CA ALA A 71 -23.67 -13.88 10.73
C ALA A 71 -24.48 -12.64 10.26
N GLY A 72 -24.45 -12.29 8.97
CA GLY A 72 -25.18 -11.14 8.43
C GLY A 72 -24.64 -9.77 8.87
N ASN A 73 -23.42 -9.73 9.42
CA ASN A 73 -22.76 -8.50 9.85
C ASN A 73 -21.99 -7.87 8.69
N ASP A 74 -22.03 -6.54 8.58
CA ASP A 74 -21.19 -5.78 7.65
C ASP A 74 -19.70 -6.10 7.87
N PRO A 75 -18.88 -6.13 6.80
CA PRO A 75 -17.47 -6.54 6.91
C PRO A 75 -16.72 -5.67 7.94
N PRO A 76 -15.76 -6.22 8.69
CA PRO A 76 -15.00 -5.47 9.68
C PRO A 76 -14.07 -4.47 9.00
N HIS A 77 -14.61 -3.27 8.72
CA HIS A 77 -13.86 -2.10 8.26
C HIS A 77 -12.75 -1.70 9.25
N GLN A 78 -12.87 -2.13 10.51
CA GLN A 78 -12.05 -1.69 11.63
C GLN A 78 -10.55 -2.04 11.50
N SER A 79 -10.19 -3.18 10.91
CA SER A 79 -8.78 -3.57 10.73
C SER A 79 -8.06 -2.81 9.61
N ARG A 80 -8.80 -2.38 8.57
CA ARG A 80 -8.30 -1.50 7.51
C ARG A 80 -8.24 -0.06 8.00
N ILE A 81 -9.27 0.41 8.71
CA ILE A 81 -9.32 1.75 9.29
C ILE A 81 -8.17 1.93 10.30
N ALA A 82 -8.00 1.02 11.26
CA ALA A 82 -6.92 1.11 12.25
C ALA A 82 -5.51 1.11 11.64
N ARG A 83 -5.28 0.33 10.56
CA ARG A 83 -4.00 0.38 9.84
C ARG A 83 -3.79 1.69 9.10
N ASN A 84 -4.84 2.22 8.47
CA ASN A 84 -4.77 3.50 7.78
C ASN A 84 -4.58 4.67 8.75
N ASP A 85 -5.21 4.61 9.92
CA ASP A 85 -5.05 5.61 10.98
C ASP A 85 -3.64 5.59 11.56
N LEU A 86 -3.08 4.41 11.82
CA LEU A 86 -1.69 4.27 12.27
C LEU A 86 -0.69 4.78 11.22
N LEU A 87 -0.92 4.48 9.94
CA LEU A 87 -0.12 5.04 8.84
C LEU A 87 -0.25 6.55 8.76
N LYS A 88 -1.46 7.09 8.92
CA LYS A 88 -1.73 8.53 8.89
C LYS A 88 -1.05 9.25 10.05
N GLU A 89 -1.07 8.65 11.24
CA GLU A 89 -0.39 9.14 12.44
C GLU A 89 1.14 9.07 12.29
N THR A 90 1.66 8.00 11.68
CA THR A 90 3.09 7.87 11.39
C THR A 90 3.54 8.95 10.39
N MET A 91 2.75 9.18 9.33
CA MET A 91 3.02 10.19 8.31
C MET A 91 2.91 11.62 8.87
N SER A 92 1.97 11.87 9.79
CA SER A 92 1.84 13.18 10.44
C SER A 92 3.00 13.48 11.37
N ASN A 93 3.45 12.50 12.17
CA ASN A 93 4.63 12.66 13.03
C ASN A 93 5.92 12.89 12.24
N PHE A 94 6.02 12.30 11.04
CA PHE A 94 7.15 12.54 10.15
C PHE A 94 7.10 13.93 9.48
N SER A 95 5.90 14.42 9.12
CA SER A 95 5.71 15.74 8.52
C SER A 95 5.89 16.91 9.50
N PHE A 96 5.67 16.71 10.81
CA PHE A 96 5.78 17.79 11.81
C PHE A 96 7.21 18.02 12.34
N LYS A 97 8.21 17.33 11.79
CA LYS A 97 9.64 17.47 12.15
C LYS A 97 10.44 18.28 11.12
N LYS A 98 9.81 19.28 10.49
CA LYS A 98 10.47 20.29 9.65
C LYS A 98 10.24 21.68 10.19
#